data_AF-A0A7J3C8K3-F1
#
_entry.id   AF-A0A7J3C8K3-F1
#
_cell.length_a   1.000
_cell.length_b   1.000
_cell.length_c   1.000
_cell.angle_alpha   90.00
_cell.angle_beta   90.00
_cell.angle_gamma   90.00
#
_symmetry.space_group_name_H-M   'P 1'
#
loop_
_entity.id
_entity.type
_entity.pdbx_description
1 polymer ?
#
loop_
_entity_poly.entity_id
_entity_poly.type
_entity_poly.pdbx_seq_one_letter_code
_entity_poly.pdbx_strand_id
1 'polypeptide(L)'
;MTQDFSEIREKGNLTSALVLIELLKGKRKLREISVDLDMTPQGVANYLKILQKSGYIDKDNEPTKNGIAFLQRIVEKISSFAEHAYEDTGIISSCEAIAGEDLRKNERVNLVMNGGILYAYKYSRPTSSGICDSDVSQGSPVRVSKIEGVIDHRVGNFFVMPVDFDDFNAKKFEKLKGILVEKQVGLVGAYGTLALKFCNAGGIDPNVYAPVEACIEAGARGVNSLLVYSNEMARFLFQKLSANINKYKINPKFVEL
;
A
#
# COMPACT_ATOMS: atom_id res chain seq x y z
N MET A 1 3.25 6.55 -14.99
CA MET A 1 2.60 5.30 -15.43
C MET A 1 2.89 4.94 -16.89
N THR A 2 2.66 5.82 -17.87
CA THR A 2 2.75 5.44 -19.30
C THR A 2 4.17 5.28 -19.85
N GLN A 3 5.19 5.90 -19.24
CA GLN A 3 6.57 5.87 -19.75
C GLN A 3 7.33 4.57 -19.39
N ASP A 4 7.14 3.96 -18.22
CA ASP A 4 7.90 2.77 -17.82
C ASP A 4 7.50 1.49 -18.57
N PHE A 5 6.22 1.38 -18.90
CA PHE A 5 5.65 0.26 -19.63
C PHE A 5 6.04 0.20 -21.12
N SER A 6 6.52 1.32 -21.66
CA SER A 6 6.85 1.42 -23.08
C SER A 6 7.96 0.46 -23.49
N GLU A 7 8.96 0.25 -22.62
CA GLU A 7 10.13 -0.59 -22.92
C GLU A 7 9.83 -2.10 -22.76
N ILE A 8 8.94 -2.49 -21.85
CA ILE A 8 8.45 -3.89 -21.77
C ILE A 8 7.58 -4.21 -22.98
N ARG A 9 6.70 -3.27 -23.37
CA ARG A 9 5.78 -3.42 -24.50
C ARG A 9 6.46 -3.17 -25.85
N GLU A 10 7.67 -2.64 -25.85
CA GLU A 10 8.48 -2.48 -27.05
C GLU A 10 8.69 -3.87 -27.67
N LYS A 11 8.34 -3.98 -28.96
CA LYS A 11 8.07 -5.28 -29.60
C LYS A 11 9.21 -6.28 -29.37
N GLY A 12 8.96 -7.25 -28.49
CA GLY A 12 9.80 -8.42 -28.31
C GLY A 12 10.88 -8.31 -27.22
N ASN A 13 10.95 -7.22 -26.45
CA ASN A 13 11.95 -7.10 -25.37
C ASN A 13 11.74 -8.16 -24.27
N LEU A 14 10.49 -8.40 -23.86
CA LEU A 14 10.17 -9.45 -22.90
C LEU A 14 10.60 -10.83 -23.40
N THR A 15 10.25 -11.18 -24.64
CA THR A 15 10.64 -12.46 -25.24
C THR A 15 12.15 -12.58 -25.44
N SER A 16 12.83 -11.47 -25.76
CA SER A 16 14.29 -11.43 -25.86
C SER A 16 14.95 -11.70 -24.50
N ALA A 17 14.39 -11.15 -23.42
CA ALA A 17 14.84 -11.42 -22.06
C ALA A 17 14.61 -12.90 -21.68
N LEU A 18 13.46 -13.49 -22.03
CA LEU A 18 13.20 -14.93 -21.83
C LEU A 18 14.21 -15.82 -22.56
N VAL A 19 14.50 -15.53 -23.84
CA VAL A 19 15.53 -16.26 -24.60
C VAL A 19 16.91 -16.09 -23.95
N LEU A 20 17.24 -14.90 -23.43
CA LEU A 20 18.51 -14.68 -22.75
C LEU A 20 18.61 -15.45 -21.43
N ILE A 21 17.51 -15.58 -20.66
CA ILE A 21 17.45 -16.44 -19.47
C ILE A 21 17.73 -17.91 -19.83
N GLU A 22 17.22 -18.39 -20.95
CA GLU A 22 17.51 -19.75 -21.42
C GLU A 22 18.98 -19.95 -21.78
N LEU A 23 19.65 -18.94 -22.33
CA LEU A 23 21.08 -18.97 -22.64
C LEU A 23 21.96 -18.89 -21.37
N LEU A 24 21.47 -18.30 -20.28
CA LEU A 24 22.17 -18.29 -18.99
C LEU A 24 22.26 -19.67 -18.33
N LYS A 25 21.39 -20.62 -18.73
CA LYS A 25 21.47 -22.03 -18.28
C LYS A 25 22.62 -22.81 -18.93
N GLY A 26 23.38 -22.17 -19.84
CA GLY A 26 24.52 -22.76 -20.54
C GLY A 26 24.28 -22.91 -22.04
N LYS A 27 25.16 -23.64 -22.73
CA LYS A 27 25.02 -23.91 -24.17
C LYS A 27 23.86 -24.87 -24.42
N ARG A 28 22.78 -24.36 -25.00
CA ARG A 28 21.55 -25.12 -25.30
C ARG A 28 21.29 -25.17 -26.80
N LYS A 29 20.67 -26.26 -27.26
CA LYS A 29 20.26 -26.38 -28.67
C LYS A 29 19.01 -25.55 -28.92
N LEU A 30 18.87 -25.02 -30.14
CA LEU A 30 17.69 -24.25 -30.55
C LEU A 30 16.36 -24.95 -30.19
N ARG A 31 16.28 -26.26 -30.44
CA ARG A 31 15.09 -27.07 -30.13
C ARG A 31 14.75 -27.09 -28.64
N GLU A 32 15.75 -27.11 -27.76
CA GLU A 32 15.53 -27.12 -26.30
C GLU A 32 14.97 -25.79 -25.84
N ILE A 33 15.52 -24.67 -26.33
CA ILE A 33 15.03 -23.32 -26.03
C ILE A 33 13.60 -23.14 -26.56
N SER A 34 13.31 -23.66 -27.76
CA SER A 34 11.96 -23.64 -28.35
C SER A 34 10.93 -24.39 -27.52
N VAL A 35 11.26 -25.57 -27.02
CA VAL A 35 10.35 -26.37 -26.18
C VAL A 35 10.10 -25.67 -24.85
N ASP A 36 11.14 -25.18 -24.18
CA ASP A 36 11.01 -24.57 -22.85
C ASP A 36 10.25 -23.23 -22.87
N LEU A 37 10.32 -22.51 -23.99
CA LEU A 37 9.58 -21.24 -24.18
C LEU A 37 8.22 -21.41 -24.85
N ASP A 38 7.81 -22.64 -25.20
CA ASP A 38 6.61 -22.92 -26.00
C ASP A 38 6.55 -22.10 -27.31
N MET A 39 7.67 -22.06 -28.03
CA MET A 39 7.86 -21.28 -29.25
C MET A 39 8.31 -22.16 -30.42
N THR A 40 8.04 -21.71 -31.64
CA THR A 40 8.59 -22.39 -32.84
C THR A 40 10.12 -22.18 -32.92
N PRO A 41 10.87 -23.13 -33.51
CA PRO A 41 12.30 -22.95 -33.77
C PRO A 41 12.63 -21.70 -34.59
N GLN A 42 11.78 -21.36 -35.55
CA GLN A 42 11.89 -20.15 -36.35
C GLN A 42 11.69 -18.89 -35.50
N GLY A 43 10.76 -18.93 -34.54
CA GLY A 43 10.53 -17.84 -33.58
C GLY A 43 11.76 -17.59 -32.72
N VAL A 44 12.32 -18.64 -32.10
CA VAL A 44 13.54 -18.51 -31.28
C VAL A 44 14.74 -18.04 -32.13
N ALA A 45 14.90 -18.58 -33.34
CA ALA A 45 15.97 -18.16 -34.24
C ALA A 45 15.89 -16.67 -34.60
N ASN A 46 14.68 -16.11 -34.72
CA ASN A 46 14.49 -14.68 -34.93
C ASN A 46 14.96 -13.86 -33.71
N TYR A 47 14.64 -14.29 -32.49
CA TYR A 47 15.07 -13.61 -31.28
C TYR A 47 16.58 -13.71 -31.03
N LEU A 48 17.22 -14.83 -31.35
CA LEU A 48 18.69 -14.93 -31.32
C LEU A 48 19.34 -13.91 -32.25
N LYS A 49 18.81 -13.73 -33.47
CA LYS A 49 19.29 -12.69 -34.40
C LYS A 49 19.10 -11.28 -33.85
N ILE A 50 17.97 -11.00 -33.21
CA ILE A 50 17.70 -9.70 -32.57
C ILE A 50 18.71 -9.44 -31.45
N LEU A 51 18.88 -10.40 -30.54
CA LEU A 51 19.83 -10.32 -29.42
C LEU A 51 21.27 -10.10 -29.92
N GLN A 52 21.66 -10.80 -30.98
CA GLN A 52 22.99 -10.70 -31.56
C GLN A 52 23.21 -9.33 -32.24
N LYS A 53 22.21 -8.84 -32.98
CA LYS A 53 22.24 -7.51 -33.61
C LYS A 53 22.31 -6.39 -32.57
N SER A 54 21.66 -6.57 -31.42
CA SER A 54 21.69 -5.63 -30.30
C SER A 54 22.95 -5.76 -29.41
N GLY A 55 23.85 -6.70 -29.72
CA GLY A 55 25.08 -6.93 -28.96
C GLY A 55 24.85 -7.53 -27.56
N TYR A 56 23.68 -8.15 -27.33
CA TYR A 56 23.32 -8.79 -26.07
C TYR A 56 23.82 -10.23 -25.97
N ILE A 57 24.09 -10.87 -27.11
CA ILE A 57 24.78 -12.17 -27.21
C ILE A 57 25.90 -12.09 -28.25
N ASP A 58 26.90 -12.94 -28.12
CA ASP A 58 28.02 -13.04 -29.07
C ASP A 58 27.73 -14.00 -30.25
N LYS A 59 28.79 -14.43 -30.94
CA LYS A 59 28.69 -15.36 -32.08
C LYS A 59 28.34 -16.79 -31.68
N ASP A 60 28.65 -17.17 -30.46
CA ASP A 60 28.41 -18.49 -29.88
C ASP A 60 27.10 -18.53 -29.07
N ASN A 61 26.29 -17.47 -29.15
CA ASN A 61 25.09 -17.22 -28.36
C ASN A 61 25.35 -17.12 -26.86
N GLU A 62 26.55 -16.73 -26.44
CA GLU A 62 26.83 -16.48 -25.04
C GLU A 62 26.40 -15.05 -24.66
N PRO A 63 25.66 -14.86 -23.54
CA PRO A 63 25.26 -13.54 -23.07
C PRO A 63 26.44 -12.61 -22.80
N THR A 64 26.43 -11.42 -23.39
CA THR A 64 27.45 -10.39 -23.15
C THR A 64 27.11 -9.59 -21.88
N LYS A 65 28.05 -8.77 -21.38
CA LYS A 65 27.78 -7.82 -20.28
C LYS A 65 26.59 -6.90 -20.57
N ASN A 66 26.44 -6.45 -21.82
CA ASN A 66 25.31 -5.62 -22.24
C ASN A 66 23.99 -6.40 -22.24
N GLY A 67 24.03 -7.69 -22.59
CA GLY A 67 22.88 -8.58 -22.46
C GLY A 67 22.45 -8.77 -21.01
N ILE A 68 23.41 -8.98 -20.09
CA ILE A 68 23.11 -9.06 -18.65
C ILE A 68 22.47 -7.76 -18.14
N ALA A 69 23.03 -6.60 -18.50
CA ALA A 69 22.49 -5.31 -18.10
C ALA A 69 21.08 -5.05 -18.69
N PHE A 70 20.83 -5.48 -19.93
CA PHE A 70 19.49 -5.46 -20.53
C PHE A 70 18.52 -6.33 -19.73
N LEU A 71 18.90 -7.57 -19.40
CA LEU A 71 18.05 -8.48 -18.64
C LEU A 71 17.74 -7.94 -17.25
N GLN A 72 18.74 -7.41 -16.53
CA GLN A 72 18.53 -6.79 -15.22
C GLN A 72 17.48 -5.68 -15.29
N ARG A 73 17.60 -4.78 -16.27
CA ARG A 73 16.63 -3.69 -16.47
C ARG A 73 15.22 -4.20 -16.75
N ILE A 74 15.06 -5.24 -17.56
CA ILE A 74 13.74 -5.83 -17.84
C ILE A 74 13.16 -6.49 -16.59
N VAL A 75 13.96 -7.24 -15.83
CA VAL A 75 13.53 -7.89 -14.58
C VAL A 75 13.10 -6.85 -13.54
N GLU A 76 13.88 -5.78 -13.35
CA GLU A 76 13.52 -4.67 -12.45
C GLU A 76 12.17 -4.05 -12.82
N LYS A 77 11.92 -3.81 -14.11
CA LYS A 77 10.64 -3.26 -14.57
C LYS A 77 9.47 -4.22 -14.35
N ILE A 78 9.67 -5.53 -14.53
CA ILE A 78 8.64 -6.53 -14.24
C ILE A 78 8.35 -6.58 -12.74
N SER A 79 9.38 -6.58 -11.89
CA SER A 79 9.23 -6.57 -10.43
C SER A 79 8.50 -5.32 -9.96
N SER A 80 8.90 -4.15 -10.45
CA SER A 80 8.22 -2.87 -10.15
C SER A 80 6.77 -2.91 -10.62
N PHE A 81 6.47 -3.42 -11.81
CA PHE A 81 5.09 -3.59 -12.25
C PHE A 81 4.29 -4.50 -11.32
N ALA A 82 4.84 -5.66 -10.95
CA ALA A 82 4.17 -6.58 -10.05
C ALA A 82 3.86 -5.89 -8.72
N GLU A 83 4.83 -5.17 -8.13
CA GLU A 83 4.66 -4.40 -6.90
C GLU A 83 3.54 -3.37 -7.00
N HIS A 84 3.51 -2.56 -8.06
CA HIS A 84 2.42 -1.59 -8.27
C HIS A 84 1.06 -2.27 -8.49
N ALA A 85 1.02 -3.40 -9.22
CA ALA A 85 -0.20 -4.18 -9.39
C ALA A 85 -0.67 -4.78 -8.05
N TYR A 86 0.25 -5.15 -7.16
CA TYR A 86 -0.07 -5.58 -5.79
C TYR A 86 -0.64 -4.42 -4.97
N GLU A 87 -0.06 -3.22 -5.06
CA GLU A 87 -0.59 -2.01 -4.39
C GLU A 87 -2.01 -1.67 -4.87
N ASP A 88 -2.27 -1.72 -6.18
CA ASP A 88 -3.57 -1.41 -6.78
C ASP A 88 -4.63 -2.49 -6.48
N THR A 89 -4.22 -3.73 -6.19
CA THR A 89 -5.12 -4.84 -5.85
C THR A 89 -5.32 -5.02 -4.34
N GLY A 90 -4.49 -4.39 -3.51
CA GLY A 90 -4.52 -4.56 -2.05
C GLY A 90 -4.13 -5.97 -1.59
N ILE A 91 -3.48 -6.77 -2.45
CA ILE A 91 -3.06 -8.13 -2.13
C ILE A 91 -1.77 -8.06 -1.30
N ILE A 92 -1.86 -8.49 -0.04
CA ILE A 92 -0.74 -8.50 0.90
C ILE A 92 -0.26 -9.94 1.08
N SER A 93 0.97 -10.26 0.66
CA SER A 93 1.53 -11.62 0.77
C SER A 93 2.00 -11.98 2.18
N SER A 94 2.42 -10.97 2.94
CA SER A 94 2.73 -11.05 4.37
C SER A 94 2.50 -9.70 5.03
N CYS A 95 2.10 -9.71 6.30
CA CYS A 95 1.86 -8.49 7.07
C CYS A 95 2.51 -8.58 8.45
N GLU A 96 2.74 -7.42 9.03
CA GLU A 96 3.12 -7.27 10.43
C GLU A 96 1.86 -6.96 11.24
N ALA A 97 1.70 -7.65 12.36
CA ALA A 97 0.58 -7.50 13.26
C ALA A 97 1.08 -7.54 14.72
N ILE A 98 0.21 -7.20 15.65
CA ILE A 98 0.45 -7.44 17.08
C ILE A 98 -0.15 -8.80 17.46
N ALA A 99 0.61 -9.63 18.15
CA ALA A 99 0.11 -10.88 18.69
C ALA A 99 -0.98 -10.58 19.75
N GLY A 100 -2.23 -10.93 19.46
CA GLY A 100 -3.35 -10.72 20.37
C GLY A 100 -3.39 -11.70 21.54
N GLU A 101 -2.63 -12.79 21.43
CA GLU A 101 -2.40 -13.84 22.41
C GLU A 101 -1.03 -14.49 22.13
N ASP A 102 -0.58 -15.44 22.94
CA ASP A 102 0.65 -16.19 22.64
C ASP A 102 0.46 -17.06 21.40
N LEU A 103 1.32 -16.89 20.40
CA LEU A 103 1.28 -17.58 19.10
C LEU A 103 2.48 -18.51 18.93
N ARG A 104 2.28 -19.60 18.20
CA ARG A 104 3.36 -20.53 17.84
C ARG A 104 3.74 -20.43 16.38
N LYS A 105 5.00 -20.74 16.08
CA LYS A 105 5.48 -20.88 14.71
C LYS A 105 4.63 -21.92 13.94
N ASN A 106 4.29 -21.58 12.71
CA ASN A 106 3.41 -22.34 11.81
C ASN A 106 1.95 -22.47 12.28
N GLU A 107 1.55 -21.74 13.32
CA GLU A 107 0.15 -21.71 13.76
C GLU A 107 -0.69 -20.87 12.80
N ARG A 108 -1.89 -21.36 12.49
CA ARG A 108 -2.85 -20.58 11.70
C ARG A 108 -3.49 -19.53 12.58
N VAL A 109 -3.48 -18.29 12.10
CA VAL A 109 -4.01 -17.13 12.81
C VAL A 109 -5.01 -16.38 11.93
N ASN A 110 -5.94 -15.69 12.57
CA ASN A 110 -6.88 -14.79 11.96
C ASN A 110 -6.43 -13.35 12.19
N LEU A 111 -6.55 -12.53 11.15
CA LEU A 111 -6.15 -11.13 11.18
C LEU A 111 -7.37 -10.24 11.44
N VAL A 112 -7.25 -9.34 12.41
CA VAL A 112 -8.34 -8.45 12.84
C VAL A 112 -7.82 -7.04 12.99
N MET A 113 -8.47 -6.08 12.33
CA MET A 113 -8.21 -4.65 12.54
C MET A 113 -8.91 -4.20 13.81
N ASN A 114 -8.16 -3.71 14.79
CA ASN A 114 -8.70 -3.16 16.03
C ASN A 114 -8.01 -1.83 16.35
N GLY A 115 -8.79 -0.75 16.49
CA GLY A 115 -8.25 0.58 16.76
C GLY A 115 -7.29 1.08 15.68
N GLY A 116 -7.46 0.65 14.43
CA GLY A 116 -6.56 1.01 13.33
C GLY A 116 -5.23 0.27 13.30
N ILE A 117 -5.08 -0.77 14.12
CA ILE A 117 -3.90 -1.63 14.20
C ILE A 117 -4.31 -3.06 13.90
N LEU A 118 -3.45 -3.78 13.16
CA LEU A 118 -3.68 -5.17 12.82
C LEU A 118 -3.23 -6.09 13.96
N TYR A 119 -4.09 -7.01 14.36
CA TYR A 119 -3.80 -8.02 15.38
C TYR A 119 -3.97 -9.43 14.81
N ALA A 120 -3.19 -10.37 15.34
CA ALA A 120 -3.27 -11.79 15.02
C ALA A 120 -3.80 -12.58 16.23
N TYR A 121 -4.85 -13.38 16.03
CA TYR A 121 -5.46 -14.24 17.05
C TYR A 121 -5.62 -15.68 16.52
N LYS A 122 -5.59 -16.69 17.39
CA LYS A 122 -5.82 -18.08 16.98
C LYS A 122 -7.24 -18.31 16.47
N TYR A 123 -8.22 -17.73 17.17
CA TYR A 123 -9.64 -17.90 16.86
C TYR A 123 -10.37 -16.55 16.87
N SER A 124 -10.78 -16.08 15.68
CA SER A 124 -11.74 -14.99 15.51
C SER A 124 -12.70 -15.34 14.36
N ARG A 125 -13.85 -14.65 14.25
CA ARG A 125 -14.77 -14.87 13.12
C ARG A 125 -14.07 -14.43 11.82
N PRO A 126 -13.78 -15.33 10.86
CA PRO A 126 -12.76 -15.05 9.88
C PRO A 126 -13.31 -14.40 8.60
N THR A 127 -12.56 -13.41 8.12
CA THR A 127 -12.55 -12.94 6.72
C THR A 127 -11.14 -12.92 6.14
N SER A 128 -10.11 -12.81 7.00
CA SER A 128 -8.69 -12.95 6.65
C SER A 128 -7.93 -13.82 7.66
N SER A 129 -7.00 -14.62 7.15
CA SER A 129 -6.15 -15.52 7.93
C SER A 129 -4.77 -15.68 7.32
N GLY A 130 -3.82 -16.23 8.07
CA GLY A 130 -2.47 -16.55 7.58
C GLY A 130 -1.72 -17.46 8.55
N ILE A 131 -0.41 -17.56 8.38
CA ILE A 131 0.47 -18.42 9.16
C ILE A 131 1.48 -17.57 9.94
N CYS A 132 1.61 -17.84 11.23
CA CYS A 132 2.61 -17.21 12.10
C CYS A 132 4.02 -17.74 11.79
N ASP A 133 4.99 -16.85 11.55
CA ASP A 133 6.34 -17.25 11.14
C ASP A 133 7.27 -17.65 12.29
N SER A 134 6.90 -17.35 13.55
CA SER A 134 7.74 -17.54 14.74
C SER A 134 6.91 -17.76 16.02
N ASP A 135 7.53 -18.27 17.08
CA ASP A 135 6.89 -18.26 18.40
C ASP A 135 6.94 -16.83 18.97
N VAL A 136 5.79 -16.31 19.41
CA VAL A 136 5.65 -14.91 19.82
C VAL A 136 4.70 -14.80 21.02
N SER A 137 5.11 -14.05 22.05
CA SER A 137 4.24 -13.76 23.20
C SER A 137 3.23 -12.66 22.87
N GLN A 138 2.10 -12.68 23.57
CA GLN A 138 1.07 -11.64 23.46
C GLN A 138 1.66 -10.22 23.57
N GLY A 139 1.14 -9.30 22.73
CA GLY A 139 1.54 -7.90 22.67
C GLY A 139 2.81 -7.63 21.85
N SER A 140 3.53 -8.67 21.43
CA SER A 140 4.74 -8.53 20.63
C SER A 140 4.43 -8.43 19.12
N PRO A 141 5.30 -7.81 18.31
CA PRO A 141 5.16 -7.81 16.87
C PRO A 141 5.31 -9.23 16.31
N VAL A 142 4.47 -9.58 15.35
CA VAL A 142 4.48 -10.88 14.67
C VAL A 142 4.36 -10.69 13.17
N ARG A 143 5.13 -11.48 12.42
CA ARG A 143 4.96 -11.59 10.97
C ARG A 143 3.99 -12.73 10.66
N VAL A 144 2.97 -12.42 9.86
CA VAL A 144 1.99 -13.38 9.36
C VAL A 144 2.14 -13.48 7.84
N SER A 145 2.48 -14.68 7.37
CA SER A 145 2.66 -14.99 5.96
C SER A 145 1.50 -15.81 5.40
N LYS A 146 1.48 -16.06 4.08
CA LYS A 146 0.46 -16.88 3.40
C LYS A 146 -0.96 -16.39 3.71
N ILE A 147 -1.14 -15.08 3.56
CA ILE A 147 -2.42 -14.44 3.88
C ILE A 147 -3.47 -14.89 2.85
N GLU A 148 -4.61 -15.32 3.36
CA GLU A 148 -5.80 -15.70 2.61
C GLU A 148 -6.99 -14.86 3.06
N GLY A 149 -7.84 -14.49 2.12
CA GLY A 149 -9.02 -13.67 2.39
C GLY A 149 -8.74 -12.17 2.45
N VAL A 150 -9.76 -11.39 2.80
CA VAL A 150 -9.70 -9.93 2.87
C VAL A 150 -9.85 -9.51 4.31
N ILE A 151 -8.99 -8.63 4.81
CA ILE A 151 -9.13 -8.08 6.16
C ILE A 151 -10.44 -7.29 6.18
N ASP A 152 -11.48 -7.85 6.79
CA ASP A 152 -12.76 -7.19 6.94
C ASP A 152 -12.68 -6.20 8.09
N HIS A 153 -12.68 -4.93 7.75
CA HIS A 153 -12.86 -3.86 8.69
C HIS A 153 -13.83 -2.82 8.14
N ARG A 154 -14.61 -2.24 9.03
CA ARG A 154 -15.46 -1.11 8.68
C ARG A 154 -14.58 0.11 8.51
N VAL A 155 -14.67 0.76 7.35
CA VAL A 155 -14.03 2.06 7.12
C VAL A 155 -14.58 3.07 8.13
N GLY A 156 -13.67 3.78 8.79
CA GLY A 156 -13.99 4.80 9.77
C GLY A 156 -14.56 6.05 9.09
N ASN A 157 -15.34 6.80 9.84
CA ASN A 157 -15.90 8.06 9.38
C ASN A 157 -14.85 9.17 9.52
N PHE A 158 -14.66 9.94 8.47
CA PHE A 158 -13.84 11.14 8.51
C PHE A 158 -14.74 12.37 8.64
N PHE A 159 -14.67 13.05 9.77
CA PHE A 159 -15.40 14.27 10.06
C PHE A 159 -14.51 15.50 9.86
N VAL A 160 -15.10 16.60 9.40
CA VAL A 160 -14.40 17.85 9.13
C VAL A 160 -15.21 19.00 9.73
N MET A 161 -14.53 19.88 10.46
CA MET A 161 -15.18 20.94 11.23
C MET A 161 -14.39 22.25 11.15
N PRO A 162 -14.94 23.30 10.51
CA PRO A 162 -14.32 24.62 10.51
C PRO A 162 -14.42 25.25 11.89
N VAL A 163 -13.47 26.14 12.21
CA VAL A 163 -13.53 27.02 13.37
C VAL A 163 -13.11 28.43 13.00
N ASP A 164 -13.77 29.41 13.61
CA ASP A 164 -13.45 30.84 13.55
C ASP A 164 -13.08 31.41 14.92
N PHE A 165 -12.56 32.63 14.95
CA PHE A 165 -12.18 33.29 16.20
C PHE A 165 -13.37 33.46 17.17
N ASP A 166 -14.57 33.71 16.64
CA ASP A 166 -15.80 33.86 17.43
C ASP A 166 -16.22 32.55 18.14
N ASP A 167 -15.74 31.41 17.64
CA ASP A 167 -15.99 30.12 18.27
C ASP A 167 -15.16 29.91 19.54
N PHE A 168 -14.16 30.74 19.83
CA PHE A 168 -13.23 30.55 20.96
C PHE A 168 -13.89 30.86 22.32
N ASN A 169 -14.82 30.02 22.75
CA ASN A 169 -15.56 30.16 24.00
C ASN A 169 -15.96 28.80 24.60
N ALA A 170 -16.27 28.81 25.90
CA ALA A 170 -16.56 27.60 26.67
C ALA A 170 -17.69 26.74 26.08
N LYS A 171 -18.74 27.34 25.53
CA LYS A 171 -19.88 26.60 24.96
C LYS A 171 -19.46 25.77 23.75
N LYS A 172 -18.62 26.34 22.87
CA LYS A 172 -18.11 25.64 21.68
C LYS A 172 -17.10 24.56 22.04
N PHE A 173 -16.29 24.77 23.08
CA PHE A 173 -15.38 23.74 23.61
C PHE A 173 -16.15 22.52 24.14
N GLU A 174 -17.25 22.72 24.86
CA GLU A 174 -18.10 21.63 25.32
C GLU A 174 -18.81 20.91 24.15
N LYS A 175 -19.25 21.65 23.13
CA LYS A 175 -19.83 21.03 21.92
C LYS A 175 -18.80 20.19 21.15
N LEU A 176 -17.54 20.63 21.05
CA LEU A 176 -16.45 19.81 20.49
C LEU A 176 -16.31 18.48 21.23
N LYS A 177 -16.26 18.48 22.57
CA LYS A 177 -16.21 17.24 23.36
C LYS A 177 -17.43 16.33 23.11
N GLY A 178 -18.62 16.93 23.03
CA GLY A 178 -19.85 16.22 22.70
C GLY A 178 -19.76 15.50 21.35
N ILE A 179 -19.24 16.17 20.32
CA ILE A 179 -19.01 15.58 18.99
C ILE A 179 -18.05 14.38 19.07
N LEU A 180 -16.95 14.49 19.82
CA LEU A 180 -15.98 13.39 19.94
C LEU A 180 -16.62 12.13 20.53
N VAL A 181 -17.45 12.29 21.56
CA VAL A 181 -18.16 11.19 22.22
C VAL A 181 -19.24 10.61 21.30
N GLU A 182 -20.11 11.46 20.75
CA GLU A 182 -21.22 11.05 19.90
C GLU A 182 -20.73 10.29 18.65
N LYS A 183 -19.65 10.79 18.03
CA LYS A 183 -19.08 10.21 16.82
C LYS A 183 -17.99 9.18 17.09
N GLN A 184 -17.70 8.86 18.36
CA GLN A 184 -16.65 7.90 18.76
C GLN A 184 -15.30 8.17 18.08
N VAL A 185 -14.88 9.43 18.08
CA VAL A 185 -13.66 9.87 17.39
C VAL A 185 -12.44 9.34 18.14
N GLY A 186 -11.61 8.57 17.44
CA GLY A 186 -10.35 8.01 17.97
C GLY A 186 -9.11 8.82 17.59
N LEU A 187 -9.21 9.73 16.60
CA LEU A 187 -8.13 10.63 16.21
C LEU A 187 -8.66 12.03 15.92
N VAL A 188 -8.06 13.04 16.53
CA VAL A 188 -8.33 14.45 16.20
C VAL A 188 -7.11 15.05 15.52
N GLY A 189 -7.32 15.69 14.36
CA GLY A 189 -6.33 16.49 13.68
C GLY A 189 -6.67 17.98 13.80
N ALA A 190 -5.65 18.83 13.95
CA ALA A 190 -5.80 20.28 13.92
C ALA A 190 -5.01 20.87 12.74
N TYR A 191 -5.71 21.57 11.85
CA TYR A 191 -5.12 22.19 10.66
C TYR A 191 -5.21 23.71 10.74
N GLY A 192 -4.10 24.32 11.16
CA GLY A 192 -3.97 25.76 11.40
C GLY A 192 -3.88 26.10 12.89
N THR A 193 -3.32 27.27 13.20
CA THR A 193 -3.01 27.68 14.58
C THR A 193 -4.25 27.89 15.42
N LEU A 194 -5.30 28.50 14.86
CA LEU A 194 -6.59 28.68 15.54
C LEU A 194 -7.22 27.33 15.87
N ALA A 195 -7.27 26.39 14.93
CA ALA A 195 -7.77 25.04 15.17
C ALA A 195 -7.01 24.32 16.31
N LEU A 196 -5.67 24.41 16.33
CA LEU A 196 -4.87 23.85 17.41
C LEU A 196 -5.24 24.46 18.77
N LYS A 197 -5.30 25.80 18.85
CA LYS A 197 -5.63 26.47 20.11
C LYS A 197 -7.07 26.20 20.54
N PHE A 198 -8.00 26.09 19.59
CA PHE A 198 -9.38 25.71 19.86
C PHE A 198 -9.49 24.32 20.48
N CYS A 199 -8.83 23.31 19.90
CA CYS A 199 -8.77 21.96 20.47
C CYS A 199 -8.17 21.95 21.88
N ASN A 200 -7.03 22.62 22.08
CA ASN A 200 -6.35 22.68 23.38
C ASN A 200 -7.22 23.34 24.46
N ALA A 201 -7.93 24.42 24.12
CA ALA A 201 -8.86 25.08 25.02
C ALA A 201 -10.06 24.18 25.38
N GLY A 202 -10.45 23.28 24.47
CA GLY A 202 -11.38 22.17 24.74
C GLY A 202 -10.78 20.97 25.46
N GLY A 203 -9.51 21.01 25.89
CA GLY A 203 -8.85 19.92 26.60
C GLY A 203 -8.54 18.71 25.71
N ILE A 204 -8.43 18.91 24.40
CA ILE A 204 -8.12 17.87 23.43
C ILE A 204 -6.72 18.11 22.91
N ASP A 205 -5.92 17.05 22.82
CA ASP A 205 -4.58 17.07 22.22
C ASP A 205 -4.65 16.59 20.76
N PRO A 206 -4.65 17.49 19.77
CA PRO A 206 -4.79 17.10 18.37
C PRO A 206 -3.44 16.79 17.72
N ASN A 207 -3.45 15.90 16.73
CA ASN A 207 -2.33 15.75 15.81
C ASN A 207 -2.22 16.98 14.89
N VAL A 208 -1.03 17.58 14.82
CA VAL A 208 -0.72 18.75 13.96
C VAL A 208 0.15 18.39 12.75
N TYR A 209 0.72 17.18 12.70
CA TYR A 209 1.61 16.73 11.64
C TYR A 209 0.84 15.95 10.60
N ALA A 210 0.78 16.51 9.38
CA ALA A 210 -0.02 15.99 8.28
C ALA A 210 -1.48 15.65 8.71
N PRO A 211 -2.20 16.59 9.35
CA PRO A 211 -3.45 16.29 10.05
C PRO A 211 -4.56 15.80 9.11
N VAL A 212 -4.58 16.29 7.87
CA VAL A 212 -5.52 15.86 6.84
C VAL A 212 -5.26 14.39 6.47
N GLU A 213 -4.02 14.07 6.12
CA GLU A 213 -3.60 12.72 5.75
C GLU A 213 -3.75 11.75 6.92
N ALA A 214 -3.42 12.17 8.14
CA ALA A 214 -3.58 11.36 9.34
C ALA A 214 -5.06 11.00 9.60
N CYS A 215 -5.98 11.95 9.44
CA CYS A 215 -7.42 11.69 9.58
C CYS A 215 -7.94 10.73 8.50
N ILE A 216 -7.48 10.88 7.26
CA ILE A 216 -7.83 9.97 6.15
C ILE A 216 -7.31 8.57 6.43
N GLU A 217 -6.05 8.43 6.83
CA GLU A 217 -5.43 7.13 7.13
C GLU A 217 -6.11 6.45 8.32
N ALA A 218 -6.46 7.19 9.36
CA ALA A 218 -7.26 6.68 10.48
C ALA A 218 -8.59 6.09 10.00
N GLY A 219 -9.32 6.82 9.15
CA GLY A 219 -10.55 6.33 8.53
C GLY A 219 -10.31 5.07 7.70
N ALA A 220 -9.22 5.02 6.94
CA ALA A 220 -8.87 3.89 6.09
C ALA A 220 -8.63 2.61 6.90
N ARG A 221 -8.17 2.76 8.16
CA ARG A 221 -7.95 1.64 9.10
C ARG A 221 -9.12 1.41 10.07
N GLY A 222 -10.25 2.07 9.86
CA GLY A 222 -11.46 1.86 10.65
C GLY A 222 -11.61 2.71 11.91
N VAL A 223 -10.80 3.75 12.07
CA VAL A 223 -10.87 4.70 13.18
C VAL A 223 -11.62 5.95 12.73
N ASN A 224 -12.68 6.33 13.46
CA ASN A 224 -13.34 7.60 13.21
C ASN A 224 -12.38 8.75 13.54
N SER A 225 -12.27 9.73 12.65
CA SER A 225 -11.36 10.86 12.79
C SER A 225 -12.10 12.19 12.65
N LEU A 226 -11.63 13.22 13.34
CA LEU A 226 -12.13 14.59 13.23
C LEU A 226 -10.98 15.52 12.87
N LEU A 227 -11.10 16.21 11.74
CA LEU A 227 -10.22 17.33 11.40
C LEU A 227 -10.89 18.65 11.76
N VAL A 228 -10.31 19.35 12.73
CA VAL A 228 -10.62 20.74 13.02
C VAL A 228 -9.70 21.60 12.17
N TYR A 229 -10.24 22.57 11.43
CA TYR A 229 -9.42 23.42 10.57
C TYR A 229 -9.80 24.90 10.69
N SER A 230 -8.79 25.77 10.64
CA SER A 230 -8.99 27.20 10.52
C SER A 230 -9.50 27.54 9.13
N ASN A 231 -10.42 28.50 8.98
CA ASN A 231 -10.96 28.86 7.65
C ASN A 231 -9.90 29.27 6.62
N GLU A 232 -8.78 29.89 7.04
CA GLU A 232 -7.63 30.19 6.17
C GLU A 232 -7.00 28.94 5.52
N MET A 233 -7.15 27.76 6.15
CA MET A 233 -6.61 26.50 5.66
C MET A 233 -7.56 25.77 4.70
N ALA A 234 -8.79 26.25 4.52
CA ALA A 234 -9.83 25.59 3.73
C ALA A 234 -9.36 25.26 2.30
N ARG A 235 -8.73 26.21 1.61
CA ARG A 235 -8.21 26.00 0.25
C ARG A 235 -7.25 24.81 0.17
N PHE A 236 -6.30 24.74 1.10
CA PHE A 236 -5.29 23.68 1.12
C PHE A 236 -5.89 22.35 1.54
N LEU A 237 -6.87 22.37 2.45
CA LEU A 237 -7.63 21.19 2.83
C LEU A 237 -8.32 20.59 1.61
N PHE A 238 -9.09 21.38 0.86
CA PHE A 238 -9.79 20.88 -0.34
C PHE A 238 -8.83 20.34 -1.40
N GLN A 239 -7.68 20.99 -1.60
CA GLN A 239 -6.64 20.46 -2.50
C GLN A 239 -6.13 19.08 -2.06
N LYS A 240 -5.84 18.89 -0.76
CA LYS A 240 -5.40 17.61 -0.20
C LYS A 240 -6.50 16.56 -0.24
N LEU A 241 -7.76 16.94 0.00
CA LEU A 241 -8.91 16.06 -0.12
C LEU A 241 -9.07 15.54 -1.55
N SER A 242 -9.05 16.43 -2.55
CA SER A 242 -9.17 16.04 -3.96
C SER A 242 -8.07 15.07 -4.40
N ALA A 243 -6.86 15.18 -3.86
CA ALA A 243 -5.76 14.27 -4.16
C ALA A 243 -5.93 12.86 -3.52
N ASN A 244 -6.67 12.74 -2.42
CA ASN A 244 -6.69 11.52 -1.60
C ASN A 244 -8.05 10.80 -1.55
N ILE A 245 -9.17 11.48 -1.82
CA ILE A 245 -10.53 10.90 -1.74
C ILE A 245 -10.67 9.67 -2.62
N ASN A 246 -10.14 9.70 -3.85
CA ASN A 246 -10.24 8.56 -4.77
C ASN A 246 -9.36 7.39 -4.35
N LYS A 247 -8.20 7.66 -3.72
CA LYS A 247 -7.26 6.63 -3.28
C LYS A 247 -7.83 5.82 -2.13
N TYR A 248 -8.42 6.49 -1.12
CA TYR A 248 -8.87 5.83 0.11
C TYR A 248 -10.39 5.60 0.17
N LYS A 249 -11.16 6.11 -0.80
CA LYS A 249 -12.64 6.04 -0.84
C LYS A 249 -13.31 6.57 0.43
N ILE A 250 -12.67 7.51 1.13
CA ILE A 250 -13.18 8.13 2.34
C ILE A 250 -13.73 9.50 2.00
N ASN A 251 -15.04 9.66 2.23
CA ASN A 251 -15.71 10.93 2.02
C ASN A 251 -15.78 11.72 3.33
N PRO A 252 -15.32 12.99 3.33
CA PRO A 252 -15.42 13.85 4.50
C PRO A 252 -16.87 14.17 4.82
N LYS A 253 -17.22 14.13 6.10
CA LYS A 253 -18.54 14.49 6.65
C LYS A 253 -18.40 15.79 7.42
N PHE A 254 -19.01 16.86 6.91
CA PHE A 254 -18.97 18.15 7.59
C PHE A 254 -19.83 18.12 8.85
N VAL A 255 -19.29 18.62 9.94
CA VAL A 255 -19.98 18.74 11.23
C VAL A 255 -19.96 20.19 11.66
N GLU A 256 -21.09 20.67 12.17
CA GLU A 256 -21.24 22.03 12.65
C GLU A 256 -20.93 22.16 14.15
N LEU A 257 -20.14 23.19 14.46
CA LEU A 257 -19.71 23.55 15.81
C LEU A 257 -20.78 24.23 16.64
#